data_AF-A0A9P8UU69-F1
#
_entry.id   AF-A0A9P8UU69-F1
#
_cell.length_a   1.000
_cell.length_b   1.000
_cell.length_c   1.000
_cell.angle_alpha   90.00
_cell.angle_beta   90.00
_cell.angle_gamma   90.00
#
_symmetry.space_group_name_H-M   'P 1'
#
loop_
_entity.id
_entity.type
_entity.pdbx_description
1 polymer ?
#
loop_
_entity_poly.entity_id
_entity_poly.type
_entity_poly.pdbx_seq_one_letter_code
_entity_poly.pdbx_strand_id
1 'polypeptide(L)'
;MADKDANNSPDVANAKLLAGLPDEDNAVRSRCTYCDNPASSFCGRCRFARYCSAACQKKDFLFHKKLCSEYEKSYNSDKRPSPNHVRAIIFPANEFKPAFIWLRQVVVNNGHISFSDMGYLGDYAKDLLGMTELHNVLLDVGHGLLVISRSHNVLPEAPLNKCVMNIGKAGHM
;
A
#
# COMPACT_ATOMS: atom_id res chain seq x y z
N MET A 1 -32.07 -1.90 29.58
CA MET A 1 -32.20 -1.48 28.16
C MET A 1 -30.83 -1.67 27.54
N ALA A 2 -30.67 -2.72 26.73
CA ALA A 2 -29.39 -3.07 26.11
C ALA A 2 -29.28 -2.37 24.75
N ASP A 3 -28.16 -1.67 24.56
CA ASP A 3 -27.73 -1.01 23.33
C ASP A 3 -27.80 -1.97 22.13
N LYS A 4 -28.66 -1.66 21.15
CA LYS A 4 -28.83 -2.45 19.91
C LYS A 4 -28.05 -1.89 18.72
N ASP A 5 -27.16 -0.92 18.94
CA ASP A 5 -26.57 -0.13 17.84
C ASP A 5 -25.11 -0.50 17.47
N ALA A 6 -24.59 -1.64 17.95
CA ALA A 6 -23.26 -2.12 17.56
C ALA A 6 -23.14 -2.53 16.07
N ASN A 7 -24.27 -2.76 15.39
CA ASN A 7 -24.31 -3.21 13.99
C ASN A 7 -24.16 -2.09 12.94
N ASN A 8 -24.16 -0.81 13.36
CA ASN A 8 -24.00 0.34 12.46
C ASN A 8 -22.61 0.98 12.55
N SER A 9 -21.64 0.32 13.21
CA SER A 9 -20.27 0.80 13.17
C SER A 9 -19.71 0.67 11.74
N PRO A 10 -19.07 1.73 11.18
CA PRO A 10 -18.45 1.67 9.86
C PRO A 10 -17.42 0.53 9.74
N ASP A 11 -16.86 0.08 10.87
CA ASP A 11 -15.95 -1.06 10.94
C ASP A 11 -16.62 -2.41 10.56
N VAL A 12 -17.90 -2.60 10.92
CA VAL A 12 -18.67 -3.83 10.64
C VAL A 12 -19.16 -3.85 9.19
N ALA A 13 -19.51 -2.68 8.63
CA ALA A 13 -19.87 -2.55 7.22
C ALA A 13 -18.66 -2.85 6.31
N ASN A 14 -17.46 -2.42 6.72
CA ASN A 14 -16.23 -2.63 5.95
C ASN A 14 -15.80 -4.10 5.91
N ALA A 15 -15.98 -4.84 7.02
CA ALA A 15 -15.70 -6.26 7.09
C ALA A 15 -16.59 -7.09 6.13
N LYS A 16 -17.85 -6.68 5.93
CA LYS A 16 -18.77 -7.33 4.98
C LYS A 16 -18.43 -7.03 3.51
N LEU A 17 -17.97 -5.82 3.20
CA LEU A 17 -17.59 -5.45 1.83
C LEU A 17 -16.37 -6.25 1.33
N LEU A 18 -15.46 -6.62 2.23
CA LEU A 18 -14.22 -7.35 1.92
C LEU A 18 -14.38 -8.88 1.94
N ALA A 19 -15.48 -9.41 2.48
CA ALA A 19 -15.69 -10.85 2.70
C ALA A 19 -16.10 -11.64 1.44
N GLY A 20 -16.26 -11.00 0.29
CA GLY A 20 -16.74 -11.60 -0.95
C GLY A 20 -15.82 -11.48 -2.17
N LEU A 21 -14.59 -10.98 -2.00
CA LEU A 21 -13.64 -10.86 -3.12
C LEU A 21 -13.01 -12.23 -3.45
N PRO A 22 -12.92 -12.62 -4.74
CA PRO A 22 -12.60 -13.99 -5.16
C PRO A 22 -11.17 -14.43 -4.82
N ASP A 23 -10.98 -15.76 -4.80
CA ASP A 23 -9.73 -16.51 -4.56
C ASP A 23 -8.54 -16.17 -5.49
N GLU A 24 -8.73 -15.24 -6.43
CA GLU A 24 -7.67 -14.73 -7.32
C GLU A 24 -6.51 -14.09 -6.55
N ASP A 25 -6.78 -13.58 -5.34
CA ASP A 25 -5.77 -13.05 -4.43
C ASP A 25 -4.75 -14.12 -4.04
N ASN A 26 -5.20 -15.37 -3.85
CA ASN A 26 -4.30 -16.49 -3.55
C ASN A 26 -3.44 -16.86 -4.76
N ALA A 27 -4.01 -16.86 -5.97
CA ALA A 27 -3.28 -17.11 -7.20
C ALA A 27 -2.18 -16.06 -7.42
N VAL A 28 -2.50 -14.77 -7.33
CA VAL A 28 -1.52 -13.67 -7.46
C VAL A 28 -0.46 -13.75 -6.36
N ARG A 29 -0.87 -13.96 -5.10
CA ARG A 29 0.06 -14.06 -3.98
C ARG A 29 0.99 -15.25 -4.11
N SER A 30 0.62 -16.32 -4.82
CA SER A 30 1.45 -17.51 -5.04
C SER A 30 2.57 -17.33 -6.08
N ARG A 31 2.61 -16.19 -6.78
CA ARG A 31 3.55 -15.93 -7.88
C ARG A 31 4.84 -15.28 -7.38
N CYS A 32 5.88 -15.39 -8.20
CA CYS A 32 7.19 -14.84 -7.90
C CYS A 32 7.15 -13.31 -7.99
N THR A 33 7.59 -12.64 -6.94
CA THR A 33 7.64 -11.17 -6.87
C THR A 33 8.52 -10.54 -7.97
N TYR A 34 9.50 -11.27 -8.51
CA TYR A 34 10.42 -10.75 -9.52
C TYR A 34 10.00 -11.03 -10.97
N CYS A 35 9.53 -12.24 -11.28
CA CYS A 35 9.27 -12.67 -12.66
C CYS A 35 7.88 -13.26 -12.89
N ASP A 36 7.01 -13.22 -11.88
CA ASP A 36 5.62 -13.65 -11.96
C ASP A 36 5.38 -15.15 -12.24
N ASN A 37 6.43 -15.98 -12.36
CA ASN A 37 6.30 -17.45 -12.41
C ASN A 37 5.79 -18.02 -11.07
N PRO A 38 5.20 -19.24 -11.05
CA PRO A 38 4.82 -19.90 -9.79
C PRO A 38 5.98 -19.93 -8.78
N ALA A 39 5.75 -19.46 -7.57
CA ALA A 39 6.78 -19.42 -6.55
C ALA A 39 6.86 -20.76 -5.80
N SER A 40 8.07 -21.10 -5.38
CA SER A 40 8.39 -22.32 -4.63
C SER A 40 8.95 -22.01 -3.24
N SER A 41 9.27 -20.75 -2.96
CA SER A 41 9.95 -20.33 -1.74
C SER A 41 9.49 -18.94 -1.28
N PHE A 42 9.74 -18.65 -0.01
CA PHE A 42 9.50 -17.37 0.62
C PHE A 42 10.81 -16.70 1.02
N CYS A 43 10.81 -15.38 1.13
CA CYS A 43 11.86 -14.69 1.85
C CYS A 43 11.92 -15.19 3.30
N GLY A 44 13.09 -15.69 3.72
CA GLY A 44 13.28 -16.24 5.08
C GLY A 44 13.12 -15.23 6.21
N ARG A 45 13.20 -13.92 5.93
CA ARG A 45 12.99 -12.85 6.92
C ARG A 45 11.51 -12.47 7.03
N CYS A 46 10.96 -11.85 5.98
CA CYS A 46 9.60 -11.31 6.07
C CYS A 46 8.49 -12.34 5.87
N ARG A 47 8.82 -13.53 5.34
CA ARG A 47 7.88 -14.61 5.01
C ARG A 47 6.68 -14.19 4.14
N PHE A 48 6.81 -13.07 3.43
CA PHE A 48 5.75 -12.49 2.61
C PHE A 48 6.08 -12.50 1.13
N ALA A 49 7.25 -11.95 0.75
CA ALA A 49 7.71 -12.01 -0.63
C ALA A 49 8.01 -13.46 -1.03
N ARG A 50 7.65 -13.82 -2.26
CA ARG A 50 7.74 -15.18 -2.79
C ARG A 50 8.61 -15.22 -4.03
N TYR A 51 9.37 -16.30 -4.21
CA TYR A 51 10.29 -16.47 -5.32
C TYR A 51 10.25 -17.88 -5.89
N CYS A 52 10.36 -17.99 -7.22
CA CYS A 52 10.53 -19.29 -7.88
C CYS A 52 11.96 -19.85 -7.74
N SER A 53 12.93 -19.00 -7.39
CA SER A 53 14.34 -19.37 -7.26
C SER A 53 15.13 -18.37 -6.41
N ALA A 54 16.25 -18.82 -5.84
CA ALA A 54 17.23 -17.96 -5.16
C ALA A 54 17.80 -16.87 -6.10
N ALA A 55 17.88 -17.15 -7.41
CA ALA A 55 18.30 -16.16 -8.41
C ALA A 55 17.32 -14.99 -8.50
N CYS A 56 16.01 -15.27 -8.54
CA CYS A 56 14.98 -14.23 -8.54
C CYS A 56 14.98 -13.43 -7.23
N GLN A 57 15.15 -14.11 -6.08
CA GLN A 57 15.31 -13.43 -4.79
C GLN A 57 16.53 -12.48 -4.78
N LYS A 58 17.68 -12.92 -5.32
CA LYS A 58 18.89 -12.10 -5.38
C LYS A 58 18.72 -10.88 -6.28
N LYS A 59 18.01 -11.01 -7.40
CA LYS A 59 17.70 -9.88 -8.30
C LYS A 59 16.77 -8.86 -7.64
N ASP A 60 15.74 -9.32 -6.95
CA ASP A 60 14.80 -8.46 -6.21
C ASP A 60 15.43 -7.83 -4.94
N PHE A 61 16.47 -8.45 -4.38
CA PHE A 61 17.06 -8.06 -3.09
C PHE A 61 17.42 -6.57 -2.99
N LEU A 62 17.86 -5.95 -4.08
CA LEU A 62 18.22 -4.52 -4.10
C LEU A 62 17.05 -3.62 -3.66
N PHE A 63 15.84 -3.94 -4.11
CA PHE A 63 14.61 -3.21 -3.79
C PHE A 63 13.97 -3.77 -2.54
N HIS A 64 13.79 -5.10 -2.48
CA HIS A 64 13.14 -5.80 -1.39
C HIS A 64 13.75 -5.45 -0.02
N LYS A 65 15.08 -5.39 0.09
CA LYS A 65 15.76 -5.11 1.38
C LYS A 65 15.40 -3.75 1.97
N LYS A 66 14.96 -2.77 1.16
CA LYS A 66 14.61 -1.43 1.62
C LYS A 66 13.41 -1.46 2.58
N LEU A 67 12.50 -2.42 2.38
CA LEU A 67 11.23 -2.54 3.11
C LEU A 67 11.09 -3.86 3.87
N CYS A 68 11.87 -4.89 3.53
CA CYS A 68 11.76 -6.25 4.08
C CYS A 68 11.81 -6.31 5.62
N SER A 69 12.76 -5.61 6.23
CA SER A 69 12.90 -5.62 7.69
C SER A 69 11.79 -4.83 8.39
N GLU A 70 11.31 -3.77 7.76
CA GLU A 70 10.25 -2.93 8.31
C GLU A 70 8.91 -3.68 8.26
N TYR A 71 8.66 -4.36 7.14
CA TYR A 71 7.52 -5.26 7.00
C TYR A 71 7.44 -6.25 8.16
N GLU A 72 8.51 -7.03 8.36
CA GLU A 72 8.53 -8.11 9.35
C GLU A 72 8.23 -7.59 10.76
N LYS A 73 8.79 -6.44 11.13
CA LYS A 73 8.65 -5.88 12.49
C LYS A 73 7.29 -5.22 12.74
N SER A 74 6.78 -4.47 11.77
CA SER A 74 5.75 -3.46 12.04
C SER A 74 4.58 -3.44 11.05
N TYR A 75 4.72 -4.07 9.89
CA TYR A 75 3.71 -4.03 8.82
C TYR A 75 3.29 -5.41 8.32
N ASN A 76 3.62 -6.48 9.04
CA ASN A 76 2.98 -7.76 8.80
C ASN A 76 1.49 -7.68 9.16
N SER A 77 0.70 -8.65 8.69
CA SER A 77 -0.76 -8.62 8.88
C SER A 77 -1.19 -8.64 10.35
N ASP A 78 -0.37 -9.20 11.24
CA ASP A 78 -0.65 -9.28 12.69
C ASP A 78 -0.45 -7.92 13.39
N LYS A 79 0.24 -6.98 12.75
CA LYS A 79 0.45 -5.61 13.25
C LYS A 79 -0.57 -4.61 12.71
N ARG A 80 -1.57 -5.06 11.95
CA ARG A 80 -2.61 -4.20 11.38
C ARG A 80 -3.42 -3.52 12.50
N PRO A 81 -3.46 -2.18 12.59
CA PRO A 81 -4.14 -1.50 13.70
C PRO A 81 -5.67 -1.72 13.73
N SER A 82 -6.32 -1.76 12.56
CA SER A 82 -7.74 -2.09 12.44
C SER A 82 -8.10 -2.62 11.04
N PRO A 83 -9.29 -3.22 10.85
CA PRO A 83 -9.78 -3.64 9.54
C PRO A 83 -9.86 -2.52 8.48
N ASN A 84 -9.87 -1.25 8.89
CA ASN A 84 -9.92 -0.12 7.97
C ASN A 84 -8.53 0.44 7.64
N HIS A 85 -7.46 -0.14 8.17
CA HIS A 85 -6.10 0.26 7.79
C HIS A 85 -5.62 -0.59 6.63
N VAL A 86 -5.03 0.03 5.61
CA VAL A 86 -4.31 -0.65 4.54
C VAL A 86 -2.85 -0.27 4.58
N ARG A 87 -1.99 -1.11 4.01
CA ARG A 87 -0.57 -0.77 3.85
C ARG A 87 -0.40 0.11 2.64
N ALA A 88 0.35 1.19 2.79
CA ALA A 88 0.87 1.95 1.68
C ALA A 88 2.39 2.07 1.79
N ILE A 89 3.05 2.32 0.66
CA ILE A 89 4.46 2.67 0.61
C ILE A 89 4.52 4.15 0.25
N ILE A 90 5.10 4.96 1.13
CA ILE A 90 5.36 6.36 0.86
C ILE A 90 6.79 6.53 0.34
N PHE A 91 6.97 7.48 -0.58
CA PHE A 91 8.28 7.91 -1.08
C PHE A 91 8.50 9.36 -0.62
N PRO A 92 9.01 9.60 0.60
CA PRO A 92 9.13 10.94 1.15
C PRO A 92 10.14 11.74 0.33
N ALA A 93 9.74 12.90 -0.21
CA ALA A 93 10.57 13.67 -1.14
C ALA A 93 11.93 14.10 -0.55
N ASN A 94 11.96 14.33 0.76
CA ASN A 94 13.15 14.78 1.49
C ASN A 94 14.01 13.63 2.04
N GLU A 95 13.54 12.39 1.96
CA GLU A 95 14.24 11.21 2.46
C GLU A 95 14.80 10.37 1.32
N PHE A 96 15.68 9.41 1.63
CA PHE A 96 16.30 8.54 0.62
C PHE A 96 15.71 7.14 0.55
N LYS A 97 14.79 6.77 1.45
CA LYS A 97 14.25 5.42 1.52
C LYS A 97 12.73 5.45 1.53
N PRO A 98 12.09 4.50 0.83
CA PRO A 98 10.66 4.30 0.99
C PRO A 98 10.37 3.81 2.40
N ALA A 99 9.17 4.08 2.89
CA ALA A 99 8.70 3.61 4.18
C ALA A 99 7.30 3.01 4.03
N PHE A 100 6.99 2.02 4.86
CA PHE A 100 5.60 1.62 5.01
C PHE A 100 4.84 2.62 5.88
N ILE A 101 3.54 2.73 5.61
CA ILE A 101 2.58 3.39 6.49
C ILE A 101 1.31 2.55 6.60
N TRP A 102 0.63 2.65 7.73
CA TRP A 102 -0.74 2.19 7.90
C TRP A 102 -1.67 3.36 7.55
N LEU A 103 -2.32 3.26 6.40
CA LEU A 103 -3.23 4.28 5.90
C LEU A 103 -4.65 3.95 6.32
N ARG A 104 -5.28 4.82 7.12
CA ARG A 104 -6.65 4.63 7.58
C ARG A 104 -7.66 5.06 6.51
N GLN A 105 -8.37 4.09 5.97
CA GLN A 105 -9.48 4.29 5.05
C GLN A 105 -10.76 4.65 5.82
N VAL A 106 -11.51 5.60 5.27
CA VAL A 106 -12.87 5.94 5.69
C VAL A 106 -13.74 5.81 4.45
N VAL A 107 -14.61 4.82 4.46
CA VAL A 107 -15.65 4.70 3.43
C VAL A 107 -16.68 5.79 3.72
N VAL A 108 -16.90 6.68 2.77
CA VAL A 108 -17.99 7.65 2.83
C VAL A 108 -19.17 7.14 2.00
N ASN A 109 -20.35 7.74 2.18
CA ASN A 109 -21.54 7.41 1.42
C ASN A 109 -21.23 7.42 -0.09
N ASN A 110 -21.84 6.49 -0.83
CA ASN A 110 -21.65 6.27 -2.28
C ASN A 110 -20.34 5.53 -2.67
N GLY A 111 -19.67 4.83 -1.75
CA GLY A 111 -18.56 3.92 -2.09
C GLY A 111 -17.21 4.60 -2.31
N HIS A 112 -17.12 5.91 -2.03
CA HIS A 112 -15.84 6.62 -2.08
C HIS A 112 -14.96 6.23 -0.88
N ILE A 113 -13.69 5.95 -1.14
CA ILE A 113 -12.69 5.71 -0.11
C ILE A 113 -11.92 7.01 0.12
N SER A 114 -12.11 7.62 1.29
CA SER A 114 -11.32 8.74 1.76
C SER A 114 -10.19 8.27 2.69
N PHE A 115 -9.09 9.00 2.74
CA PHE A 115 -8.00 8.73 3.69
C PHE A 115 -8.03 9.78 4.79
N SER A 116 -8.15 9.32 6.04
CA SER A 116 -8.37 10.22 7.19
C SER A 116 -7.09 10.69 7.88
N ASP A 117 -5.99 9.98 7.68
CA ASP A 117 -4.69 10.34 8.21
C ASP A 117 -3.80 10.68 7.00
N MET A 118 -3.38 11.93 6.95
CA MET A 118 -2.53 12.50 5.91
C MET A 118 -1.29 13.16 6.53
N GLY A 119 -1.03 12.92 7.82
CA GLY A 119 0.09 13.53 8.55
C GLY A 119 1.44 13.18 7.91
N TYR A 120 1.54 12.01 7.28
CA TYR A 120 2.72 11.55 6.54
C TYR A 120 3.02 12.34 5.27
N LEU A 121 2.08 13.12 4.75
CA LEU A 121 2.31 14.02 3.62
C LEU A 121 2.95 15.35 4.04
N GLY A 122 3.09 15.59 5.36
CA GLY A 122 3.76 16.75 5.92
C GLY A 122 3.17 18.08 5.43
N ASP A 123 4.03 19.09 5.24
CA ASP A 123 3.62 20.41 4.74
C ASP A 123 2.97 20.37 3.36
N TYR A 124 3.19 19.31 2.57
CA TYR A 124 2.62 19.14 1.24
C TYR A 124 1.15 18.71 1.28
N ALA A 125 0.62 18.32 2.44
CA ALA A 125 -0.80 18.00 2.64
C ALA A 125 -1.72 19.22 2.47
N LYS A 126 -1.19 20.44 2.66
CA LYS A 126 -1.98 21.70 2.62
C LYS A 126 -2.57 21.99 1.23
N ASP A 127 -1.92 21.49 0.18
CA ASP A 127 -2.38 21.66 -1.19
C ASP A 127 -3.19 20.47 -1.73
N LEU A 128 -3.45 19.45 -0.91
CA LEU A 128 -4.04 18.18 -1.32
C LEU A 128 -5.58 18.18 -1.38
N LEU A 129 -6.22 19.35 -1.29
CA LEU A 129 -7.68 19.55 -1.32
C LEU A 129 -8.40 18.92 -2.54
N GLY A 130 -7.68 18.48 -3.58
CA GLY A 130 -8.21 17.83 -4.78
C GLY A 130 -8.03 16.31 -4.89
N MET A 131 -7.57 15.62 -3.84
CA MET A 131 -7.34 14.17 -3.86
C MET A 131 -8.59 13.31 -3.52
N THR A 132 -9.75 13.93 -3.49
CA THR A 132 -11.02 13.41 -3.00
C THR A 132 -11.71 12.38 -3.90
N GLU A 133 -11.16 12.05 -5.07
CA GLU A 133 -11.84 11.15 -6.02
C GLU A 133 -11.02 9.91 -6.35
N LEU A 134 -10.78 9.06 -5.34
CA LEU A 134 -10.51 7.65 -5.58
C LEU A 134 -11.81 6.96 -5.99
N HIS A 135 -12.21 7.09 -7.25
CA HIS A 135 -13.37 6.37 -7.79
C HIS A 135 -12.95 4.95 -8.23
N ASN A 136 -13.69 3.95 -7.72
CA ASN A 136 -13.99 2.60 -8.23
C ASN A 136 -12.87 1.63 -8.68
N VAL A 137 -11.64 2.07 -8.95
CA VAL A 137 -10.61 1.18 -9.52
C VAL A 137 -10.19 0.09 -8.53
N LEU A 138 -10.17 0.34 -7.22
CA LEU A 138 -9.74 -0.68 -6.25
C LEU A 138 -10.83 -1.70 -5.89
N LEU A 139 -12.11 -1.36 -6.04
CA LEU A 139 -13.22 -2.25 -5.67
C LEU A 139 -13.55 -3.24 -6.80
N ASP A 140 -13.37 -2.85 -8.07
CA ASP A 140 -13.76 -3.70 -9.21
C ASP A 140 -12.72 -4.75 -9.62
N VAL A 141 -11.41 -4.55 -9.35
CA VAL A 141 -10.35 -5.49 -9.78
C VAL A 141 -9.81 -6.39 -8.68
N GLY A 142 -10.19 -6.19 -7.41
CA GLY A 142 -9.71 -6.99 -6.27
C GLY A 142 -8.20 -6.82 -5.94
N HIS A 143 -7.38 -6.48 -6.95
CA HIS A 143 -5.93 -6.26 -6.91
C HIS A 143 -5.57 -5.05 -7.75
N GLY A 144 -4.90 -4.05 -7.18
CA GLY A 144 -4.48 -2.87 -7.92
C GLY A 144 -3.33 -2.14 -7.25
N LEU A 145 -2.38 -1.66 -8.07
CA LEU A 145 -1.38 -0.69 -7.63
C LEU A 145 -1.95 0.71 -7.86
N LEU A 146 -2.31 1.40 -6.78
CA LEU A 146 -2.69 2.79 -6.85
C LEU A 146 -1.45 3.67 -6.64
N VAL A 147 -1.00 4.34 -7.71
CA VAL A 147 0.02 5.37 -7.61
C VAL A 147 -0.65 6.71 -7.40
N ILE A 148 -0.68 7.15 -6.14
CA ILE A 148 -1.10 8.50 -5.80
C ILE A 148 0.07 9.44 -6.10
N SER A 149 -0.03 10.19 -7.20
CA SER A 149 0.92 11.24 -7.54
C SER A 149 0.18 12.55 -7.78
N ARG A 150 0.77 13.67 -7.36
CA ARG A 150 0.21 15.00 -7.63
C ARG A 150 0.42 15.31 -9.13
N SER A 151 -0.68 15.45 -9.85
CA SER A 151 -0.76 15.98 -11.22
C SER A 151 -1.82 17.09 -11.13
N HIS A 152 -1.55 18.39 -11.30
CA HIS A 152 -0.97 19.06 -12.46
C HIS A 152 -0.22 20.37 -12.10
N ASN A 153 -0.04 20.69 -10.82
CA ASN A 153 0.61 21.93 -10.39
C ASN A 153 2.04 21.63 -9.95
N VAL A 154 3.00 21.92 -10.84
CA VAL A 154 4.42 21.98 -10.47
C VAL A 154 4.54 23.05 -9.40
N LEU A 155 4.77 22.64 -8.15
CA LEU A 155 5.21 23.59 -7.13
C LEU A 155 6.62 24.04 -7.53
N PRO A 156 6.86 25.34 -7.81
CA PRO A 156 8.17 25.82 -8.26
C PRO A 156 9.29 25.48 -7.27
N GLU A 157 8.96 25.27 -6.00
CA GLU A 157 9.91 24.97 -4.92
C GLU A 157 9.86 23.53 -4.41
N ALA A 158 9.07 22.64 -5.04
CA ALA A 158 9.08 21.24 -4.62
C ALA A 158 10.42 20.59 -4.96
N PRO A 159 11.14 20.03 -3.98
CA PRO A 159 12.42 19.38 -4.23
C PRO A 159 12.21 18.13 -5.08
N LEU A 160 13.22 17.77 -5.88
CA LEU A 160 13.29 16.45 -6.51
C LEU A 160 13.11 15.38 -5.44
N ASN A 161 12.25 14.40 -5.72
CA ASN A 161 11.98 13.32 -4.77
C ASN A 161 13.23 12.42 -4.62
N LYS A 162 14.04 12.70 -3.59
CA LYS A 162 15.30 11.99 -3.31
C LYS A 162 15.08 10.50 -3.11
N CYS A 163 13.92 10.11 -2.56
CA CYS A 163 13.58 8.73 -2.31
C CYS A 163 13.41 7.95 -3.62
N VAL A 164 12.64 8.50 -4.56
CA VAL A 164 12.45 7.91 -5.89
C VAL A 164 13.77 7.83 -6.64
N MET A 165 14.56 8.92 -6.63
CA MET A 165 15.86 8.97 -7.29
C MET A 165 16.86 7.94 -6.74
N ASN A 166 16.74 7.58 -5.46
CA ASN A 166 17.60 6.58 -4.81
C ASN A 166 17.11 5.12 -4.99
N ILE A 167 15.91 4.92 -5.54
CA ILE A 167 15.42 3.58 -5.87
C ILE A 167 16.00 3.14 -7.21
N GLY A 168 16.00 4.02 -8.22
CA GLY A 168 16.61 3.75 -9.51
C GLY A 168 16.66 5.01 -10.38
N LYS A 169 17.52 4.99 -11.39
CA LYS A 169 17.48 6.02 -12.44
C LYS A 169 16.33 5.69 -13.40
N ALA A 170 15.57 6.71 -13.81
CA ALA A 170 14.57 6.55 -14.86
C ALA A 170 15.21 5.90 -16.11
N GLY A 171 14.55 4.88 -16.67
CA GLY A 171 15.03 4.16 -17.86
C GLY A 171 16.14 3.12 -17.63
N HIS A 172 16.50 2.80 -16.38
CA HIS A 172 17.50 1.76 -16.06
C HIS A 172 16.93 0.63 -15.16
N MET A 173 15.64 0.33 -15.27
CA MET A 173 15.00 -0.83 -14.63
C MET A 173 15.00 -2.04 -15.55
#